data_AF-A0A1G8QZN4-F1
#
_entry.id   AF-A0A1G8QZN4-F1
#
_cell.length_a   1.000
_cell.length_b   1.000
_cell.length_c   1.000
_cell.angle_alpha   90.00
_cell.angle_beta   90.00
_cell.angle_gamma   90.00
#
_symmetry.space_group_name_H-M   'P 1'
#
loop_
_entity.id
_entity.type
_entity.pdbx_description
1 polymer ?
#
loop_
_entity_poly.entity_id
_entity_poly.type
_entity_poly.pdbx_seq_one_letter_code
_entity_poly.pdbx_strand_id
1 'polypeptide(L)'
;MFPQLPKSINHLIPKLVGPLRDVPAVRGLLSGLIINEFSYSTTLRPRPLSLMSDYTSWASLTDRSYSGRHLPPASDEAIAALPPQEEVVALFRRKKEIKSTDTSVMFMFFAQWFVDSFLSTDMVDFRRNHSNHEIDLCEIYGLTPAQTELLRSHEGGRLKSQLIDGEEYPQFYFQPREPGADLVVKPEFVGLFDENFVLNVILGDAPDDRKDSFFAVGLAHGNSTIGNTIMNIVWLREHNRLAGELAARYPEWDDERIFQTTRNITIVLLLKLVVEEYIKHIGPWDVPVELVPLIADSERWNRTNWAAVEFNILYRWHMLVPDAIGEGADEIGADAVRNNNPLVISLGVEKLMSQCSNVLAGKIGLHNTPTFLVDRHGDSPSIEERTVMLGRSARLCSYNDYREAYGHKRMTSYHELTHDKAVQERLQSLYGDIDNLEWYVGIFAEEYPDYMMMGDLLTSMVANDAFTQALTNPLLARHVYSPQTFSTLGLKTIEETQSLQQIVQRNSKDPASVYVSFSCSGK
;
A
#
# COMPACT_ATOMS: atom_id res chain seq x y z
N MET A 1 -12.61 -17.00 22.83
CA MET A 1 -11.27 -16.64 23.33
C MET A 1 -10.47 -17.92 23.31
N PHE A 2 -9.75 -18.19 22.22
CA PHE A 2 -8.81 -19.31 22.22
C PHE A 2 -7.64 -18.91 23.14
N PRO A 3 -7.09 -19.84 23.93
CA PRO A 3 -5.90 -19.53 24.73
C PRO A 3 -4.79 -19.11 23.77
N GLN A 4 -4.26 -17.90 23.95
CA GLN A 4 -3.05 -17.46 23.25
C GLN A 4 -1.99 -18.53 23.50
N LEU A 5 -1.58 -19.22 22.42
CA LEU A 5 -0.43 -20.11 22.50
C LEU A 5 0.76 -19.25 22.96
N PRO A 6 1.53 -19.68 23.97
CA PRO A 6 2.72 -18.96 24.39
C PRO A 6 3.60 -18.64 23.19
N LYS A 7 4.12 -17.40 23.09
CA LYS A 7 5.07 -16.99 22.00
C LYS A 7 6.26 -17.97 21.86
N SER A 8 6.56 -18.72 22.92
CA SER A 8 7.56 -19.79 22.93
C SER A 8 7.19 -21.08 22.16
N ILE A 9 5.96 -21.21 21.67
CA ILE A 9 5.49 -22.37 20.89
C ILE A 9 5.35 -22.03 19.40
N ASN A 10 5.19 -20.76 19.03
CA ASN A 10 5.06 -20.35 17.63
C ASN A 10 6.25 -20.79 16.75
N HIS A 11 7.47 -20.82 17.29
CA HIS A 11 8.65 -21.31 16.57
C HIS A 11 8.77 -22.85 16.52
N LEU A 12 7.90 -23.59 17.21
CA LEU A 12 7.79 -25.05 17.17
C LEU A 12 6.67 -25.54 16.22
N ILE A 13 5.68 -24.69 15.92
CA ILE A 13 4.60 -24.97 14.96
C ILE A 13 5.14 -25.34 13.57
N PRO A 14 6.15 -24.66 12.98
CA PRO A 14 6.72 -25.04 11.69
C PRO A 14 7.32 -26.45 11.70
N LYS A 15 7.88 -26.91 12.83
CA LYS A 15 8.48 -28.24 12.98
C LYS A 15 7.44 -29.36 13.15
N LEU A 16 6.27 -29.06 13.73
CA LEU A 16 5.17 -30.01 13.90
C LEU A 16 4.23 -30.06 12.70
N VAL A 17 4.06 -28.93 12.00
CA VAL A 17 3.15 -28.77 10.85
C VAL A 17 3.90 -28.95 9.52
N GLY A 18 5.24 -28.94 9.53
CA GLY A 18 6.10 -29.09 8.36
C GLY A 18 5.71 -30.20 7.36
N PRO A 19 5.28 -31.40 7.79
CA PRO A 19 4.83 -32.47 6.88
C PRO A 19 3.38 -32.32 6.38
N LEU A 20 2.53 -31.56 7.09
CA LEU A 20 1.11 -31.41 6.82
C LEU A 20 0.76 -30.06 6.16
N ARG A 21 1.72 -29.13 6.12
CA ARG A 21 1.57 -27.80 5.51
C ARG A 21 1.27 -27.83 4.02
N ASP A 22 1.58 -28.94 3.33
CA ASP A 22 1.34 -29.06 1.89
C ASP A 22 -0.08 -29.58 1.56
N VAL A 23 -0.88 -29.91 2.58
CA VAL A 23 -2.27 -30.36 2.42
C VAL A 23 -3.20 -29.14 2.31
N PRO A 24 -3.94 -28.95 1.19
CA PRO A 24 -4.77 -27.76 0.98
C PRO A 24 -5.79 -27.47 2.10
N ALA A 25 -6.44 -28.51 2.61
CA ALA A 25 -7.41 -28.37 3.71
C ALA A 25 -6.75 -27.87 5.02
N VAL A 26 -5.50 -28.26 5.27
CA VAL A 26 -4.73 -27.81 6.43
C VAL A 26 -4.29 -26.37 6.25
N ARG A 27 -3.80 -25.99 5.05
CA ARG A 27 -3.45 -24.59 4.73
C ARG A 27 -4.64 -23.65 4.87
N GLY A 28 -5.81 -24.06 4.38
CA GLY A 28 -7.04 -23.27 4.53
C GLY A 28 -7.44 -23.08 5.99
N LEU A 29 -7.36 -24.14 6.81
CA LEU A 29 -7.63 -24.06 8.25
C LEU A 29 -6.64 -23.13 8.97
N LEU A 30 -5.34 -23.28 8.70
CA LEU A 30 -4.29 -22.45 9.32
C LEU A 30 -4.40 -20.98 8.90
N SER A 31 -4.66 -20.73 7.61
CA SER A 31 -4.93 -19.38 7.10
C SER A 31 -6.11 -18.76 7.84
N GLY A 32 -7.22 -19.50 7.98
CA GLY A 32 -8.39 -19.05 8.76
C GLY A 32 -8.09 -18.72 10.22
N LEU A 33 -7.26 -19.54 10.88
CA LEU A 33 -6.86 -19.27 12.27
C LEU A 33 -6.02 -17.99 12.38
N ILE A 34 -5.03 -17.81 11.51
CA ILE A 34 -4.15 -16.61 11.50
C ILE A 34 -4.97 -15.36 11.17
N ILE A 35 -5.76 -15.40 10.09
CA ILE A 35 -6.63 -14.30 9.66
C ILE A 35 -7.57 -13.90 10.79
N ASN A 36 -8.20 -14.87 11.46
CA ASN A 36 -9.14 -14.59 12.54
C ASN A 36 -8.45 -13.99 13.78
N GLU A 37 -7.25 -14.44 14.15
CA GLU A 37 -6.51 -13.86 15.28
C GLU A 37 -6.33 -12.34 15.09
N PHE A 38 -5.90 -11.91 13.90
CA PHE A 38 -5.71 -10.48 13.60
C PHE A 38 -7.02 -9.75 13.32
N SER A 39 -7.98 -10.37 12.63
CA SER A 39 -9.26 -9.72 12.29
C SER A 39 -10.13 -9.46 13.53
N TYR A 40 -9.98 -10.28 14.58
CA TYR A 40 -10.65 -10.10 15.88
C TYR A 40 -9.78 -9.38 16.93
N SER A 41 -8.59 -8.90 16.58
CA SER A 41 -7.66 -8.25 17.53
C SER A 41 -8.17 -6.93 18.10
N THR A 42 -9.15 -6.30 17.46
CA THR A 42 -9.77 -5.05 17.91
C THR A 42 -11.27 -5.01 17.60
N THR A 43 -11.92 -3.90 17.92
CA THR A 43 -13.35 -3.68 17.62
C THR A 43 -13.68 -3.83 16.14
N LEU A 44 -14.70 -4.64 15.86
CA LEU A 44 -15.19 -4.90 14.50
C LEU A 44 -15.89 -3.68 13.89
N ARG A 45 -15.89 -3.60 12.56
CA ARG A 45 -16.66 -2.61 11.80
C ARG A 45 -18.18 -2.90 11.88
N PRO A 46 -19.07 -1.92 11.69
CA PRO A 46 -18.77 -0.48 11.66
C PRO A 46 -18.31 0.00 13.04
N ARG A 47 -17.26 0.81 13.07
CA ARG A 47 -16.77 1.45 14.30
C ARG A 47 -17.67 2.67 14.59
N PRO A 48 -17.84 3.06 15.86
CA PRO A 48 -18.83 4.08 16.23
C PRO A 48 -18.48 5.49 15.75
N LEU A 49 -17.22 5.76 15.43
CA LEU A 49 -16.74 7.12 15.15
C LEU A 49 -15.98 7.20 13.83
N SER A 50 -15.98 8.40 13.26
CA SER A 50 -15.15 8.85 12.14
C SER A 50 -14.56 10.21 12.49
N LEU A 51 -13.73 10.78 11.62
CA LEU A 51 -13.24 12.15 11.79
C LEU A 51 -14.31 13.23 11.57
N MET A 52 -15.55 12.85 11.24
CA MET A 52 -16.67 13.78 11.11
C MET A 52 -17.08 14.37 12.47
N SER A 53 -17.13 13.54 13.53
CA SER A 53 -17.61 13.95 14.85
C SER A 53 -17.14 13.02 15.96
N ASP A 54 -17.04 13.55 17.17
CA ASP A 54 -16.64 12.81 18.37
C ASP A 54 -17.79 12.03 19.03
N TYR A 55 -18.97 12.01 18.39
CA TYR A 55 -20.14 11.26 18.81
C TYR A 55 -20.81 10.61 17.60
N THR A 56 -21.62 9.59 17.86
CA THR A 56 -22.38 8.86 16.83
C THR A 56 -23.54 9.69 16.31
N SER A 57 -23.63 9.82 15.00
CA SER A 57 -24.81 10.32 14.29
C SER A 57 -25.03 9.49 13.02
N TRP A 58 -26.20 9.58 12.41
CA TRP A 58 -26.42 8.91 11.12
C TRP A 58 -25.39 9.37 10.08
N ALA A 59 -25.13 10.68 10.01
CA ALA A 59 -24.17 11.23 9.07
C ALA A 59 -22.75 10.70 9.31
N SER A 60 -22.28 10.67 10.57
CA SER A 60 -20.93 10.20 10.90
C SER A 60 -20.73 8.69 10.65
N LEU A 61 -21.81 7.91 10.55
CA LEU A 61 -21.82 6.48 10.27
C LEU A 61 -22.04 6.13 8.80
N THR A 62 -22.30 7.11 7.93
CA THR A 62 -22.58 6.85 6.50
C THR A 62 -21.79 7.73 5.53
N ASP A 63 -21.32 8.90 5.95
CA ASP A 63 -20.53 9.79 5.10
C ASP A 63 -19.07 9.34 5.05
N ARG A 64 -18.79 8.44 4.09
CA ARG A 64 -17.46 7.90 3.81
C ARG A 64 -16.47 8.95 3.29
N SER A 65 -16.90 10.17 2.95
CA SER A 65 -15.95 11.24 2.64
C SER A 65 -15.10 11.67 3.85
N TYR A 66 -15.44 11.21 5.06
CA TYR A 66 -14.61 11.30 6.26
C TYR A 66 -13.90 9.98 6.55
N SER A 67 -12.65 10.04 7.00
CA SER A 67 -11.92 8.84 7.41
C SER A 67 -12.54 8.24 8.68
N GLY A 68 -12.59 6.91 8.77
CA GLY A 68 -12.97 6.21 10.00
C GLY A 68 -11.93 6.45 11.12
N ARG A 69 -12.24 6.02 12.35
CA ARG A 69 -11.26 5.98 13.42
C ARG A 69 -11.42 4.76 14.34
N HIS A 70 -10.33 4.37 14.98
CA HIS A 70 -10.23 3.16 15.80
C HIS A 70 -10.65 3.43 17.24
N LEU A 71 -10.11 4.51 17.82
CA LEU A 71 -10.41 4.96 19.17
C LEU A 71 -11.08 6.33 19.16
N PRO A 72 -11.88 6.68 20.19
CA PRO A 72 -12.33 8.05 20.41
C PRO A 72 -11.15 9.03 20.47
N PRO A 73 -11.38 10.33 20.24
CA PRO A 73 -10.34 11.34 20.37
C PRO A 73 -9.78 11.42 21.79
N ALA A 74 -8.48 11.68 21.89
CA ALA A 74 -7.85 12.14 23.12
C ALA A 74 -8.40 13.52 23.53
N SER A 75 -8.24 13.86 24.81
CA SER A 75 -8.66 15.16 25.33
C SER A 75 -7.79 16.29 24.79
N ASP A 76 -8.34 17.51 24.73
CA ASP A 76 -7.60 18.67 24.24
C ASP A 76 -6.40 18.99 25.15
N GLU A 77 -6.50 18.70 26.45
CA GLU A 77 -5.39 18.84 27.40
C GLU A 77 -4.24 17.88 27.08
N ALA A 78 -4.55 16.63 26.73
CA ALA A 78 -3.53 15.64 26.35
C ALA A 78 -2.79 16.09 25.08
N ILE A 79 -3.51 16.62 24.09
CA ILE A 79 -2.92 17.12 22.85
C ILE A 79 -2.12 18.40 23.08
N ALA A 80 -2.59 19.31 23.94
CA ALA A 80 -1.88 20.53 24.29
C ALA A 80 -0.58 20.28 25.10
N ALA A 81 -0.49 19.13 25.78
CA ALA A 81 0.69 18.73 26.54
C ALA A 81 1.79 18.06 25.68
N LEU A 82 1.53 17.79 24.40
CA LEU A 82 2.48 17.14 23.50
C LEU A 82 3.72 18.02 23.24
N PRO A 83 4.90 17.41 23.03
CA PRO A 83 6.13 18.15 22.75
C PRO A 83 6.05 18.97 21.45
N PRO A 84 6.95 19.94 21.24
CA PRO A 84 7.03 20.69 19.99
C PRO A 84 7.12 19.76 18.76
N GLN A 85 6.36 20.06 17.71
CA GLN A 85 6.29 19.22 16.51
C GLN A 85 7.67 19.00 15.86
N GLU A 86 8.50 20.05 15.80
CA GLU A 86 9.85 19.99 15.23
C GLU A 86 10.74 18.97 15.94
N GLU A 87 10.61 18.86 17.28
CA GLU A 87 11.37 17.94 18.11
C GLU A 87 10.94 16.48 17.90
N VAL A 88 9.66 16.27 17.57
CA VAL A 88 9.11 14.95 17.20
C VAL A 88 9.53 14.56 15.79
N VAL A 89 9.43 15.46 14.82
CA VAL A 89 9.88 15.23 13.44
C VAL A 89 11.38 14.87 13.40
N ALA A 90 12.19 15.49 14.27
CA ALA A 90 13.61 15.17 14.40
C ALA A 90 13.89 13.70 14.83
N LEU A 91 12.93 13.01 15.47
CA LEU A 91 13.06 11.59 15.82
C LEU A 91 13.13 10.69 14.60
N PHE A 92 12.56 11.11 13.47
CA PHE A 92 12.50 10.30 12.25
C PHE A 92 13.71 10.49 11.34
N ARG A 93 14.44 11.61 11.48
CA ARG A 93 15.55 11.96 10.59
C ARG A 93 16.63 10.88 10.52
N ARG A 94 16.88 10.37 9.32
CA ARG A 94 18.02 9.52 8.98
C ARG A 94 19.34 10.28 9.11
N LYS A 95 20.27 9.72 9.90
CA LYS A 95 21.69 10.13 9.90
C LYS A 95 22.54 9.24 8.99
N LYS A 96 22.23 7.95 9.00
CA LYS A 96 22.82 6.91 8.17
C LYS A 96 21.74 5.89 7.90
N GLU A 97 21.62 5.44 6.66
CA GLU A 97 20.65 4.39 6.33
C GLU A 97 20.93 3.11 7.13
N ILE A 98 19.90 2.65 7.83
CA ILE A 98 19.84 1.32 8.41
C ILE A 98 19.04 0.47 7.42
N LYS A 99 19.66 -0.57 6.85
CA LYS A 99 18.99 -1.49 5.93
C LYS A 99 18.07 -2.44 6.69
N SER A 100 16.96 -2.83 6.05
CA SER A 100 16.16 -3.95 6.50
C SER A 100 16.96 -5.25 6.41
N THR A 101 16.49 -6.30 7.08
CA THR A 101 17.13 -7.63 7.06
C THR A 101 17.01 -8.27 5.68
N ASP A 102 15.81 -8.24 5.11
CA ASP A 102 15.45 -9.00 3.92
C ASP A 102 14.50 -8.26 2.97
N THR A 103 13.96 -7.11 3.33
CA THR A 103 12.89 -6.45 2.56
C THR A 103 13.48 -5.74 1.34
N SER A 104 12.96 -6.02 0.15
CA SER A 104 13.45 -5.42 -1.08
C SER A 104 12.85 -4.03 -1.34
N VAL A 105 13.51 -3.23 -2.16
CA VAL A 105 12.96 -1.98 -2.69
C VAL A 105 11.70 -2.23 -3.53
N MET A 106 11.58 -3.41 -4.16
CA MET A 106 10.36 -3.79 -4.87
C MET A 106 9.16 -3.93 -3.92
N PHE A 107 9.34 -4.46 -2.70
CA PHE A 107 8.29 -4.46 -1.68
C PHE A 107 7.81 -3.04 -1.36
N MET A 108 8.75 -2.11 -1.16
CA MET A 108 8.44 -0.72 -0.87
C MET A 108 7.62 -0.08 -2.00
N PHE A 109 8.03 -0.25 -3.26
CA PHE A 109 7.29 0.30 -4.40
C PHE A 109 5.91 -0.33 -4.57
N PHE A 110 5.78 -1.64 -4.33
CA PHE A 110 4.48 -2.29 -4.34
C PHE A 110 3.59 -1.77 -3.20
N ALA A 111 4.14 -1.61 -1.99
CA ALA A 111 3.41 -1.07 -0.84
C ALA A 111 2.87 0.32 -1.13
N GLN A 112 3.70 1.23 -1.68
CA GLN A 112 3.27 2.56 -2.08
C GLN A 112 2.13 2.50 -3.11
N TRP A 113 2.38 1.83 -4.25
CA TRP A 113 1.40 1.72 -5.34
C TRP A 113 0.07 1.13 -4.86
N PHE A 114 0.12 0.09 -4.02
CA PHE A 114 -1.07 -0.58 -3.52
C PHE A 114 -1.90 0.28 -2.57
N VAL A 115 -1.29 1.00 -1.63
CA VAL A 115 -2.07 1.77 -0.65
C VAL A 115 -2.55 3.11 -1.18
N ASP A 116 -1.90 3.61 -2.23
CA ASP A 116 -2.27 4.83 -2.96
C ASP A 116 -3.70 4.76 -3.54
N SER A 117 -4.28 3.57 -3.78
CA SER A 117 -5.69 3.45 -4.22
C SER A 117 -6.72 3.87 -3.20
N PHE A 118 -6.43 3.68 -1.90
CA PHE A 118 -7.44 3.86 -0.87
C PHE A 118 -7.00 4.74 0.32
N LEU A 119 -5.74 5.17 0.40
CA LEU A 119 -5.26 6.10 1.42
C LEU A 119 -5.04 7.51 0.84
N SER A 120 -6.15 8.18 0.50
CA SER A 120 -6.12 9.52 -0.11
C SER A 120 -6.70 10.59 0.82
N THR A 121 -5.85 11.30 1.57
CA THR A 121 -6.27 12.38 2.47
C THR A 121 -6.53 13.67 1.67
N ASP A 122 -7.61 14.39 1.99
CA ASP A 122 -7.89 15.72 1.42
C ASP A 122 -6.84 16.72 1.93
N MET A 123 -6.26 17.52 1.03
CA MET A 123 -5.13 18.40 1.36
C MET A 123 -5.54 19.70 2.08
N VAL A 124 -6.84 19.97 2.18
CA VAL A 124 -7.43 21.17 2.81
C VAL A 124 -8.12 20.83 4.12
N ASP A 125 -8.96 19.80 4.13
CA ASP A 125 -9.62 19.29 5.35
C ASP A 125 -9.14 17.87 5.65
N PHE A 126 -8.12 17.74 6.50
CA PHE A 126 -7.50 16.47 6.88
C PHE A 126 -8.44 15.44 7.55
N ARG A 127 -9.66 15.84 7.90
CA ARG A 127 -10.71 14.91 8.36
C ARG A 127 -11.32 14.12 7.19
N ARG A 128 -11.23 14.67 5.99
CA ARG A 128 -11.81 14.14 4.76
C ARG A 128 -10.80 13.34 3.94
N ASN A 129 -11.33 12.53 3.04
CA ASN A 129 -10.56 11.69 2.13
C ASN A 129 -11.24 11.61 0.75
N HIS A 130 -10.48 11.23 -0.27
CA HIS A 130 -10.96 11.00 -1.64
C HIS A 130 -11.02 9.50 -2.00
N SER A 131 -10.96 8.62 -1.00
CA SER A 131 -10.96 7.18 -1.17
C SER A 131 -12.35 6.67 -1.54
N ASN A 132 -12.41 5.63 -2.37
CA ASN A 132 -13.60 4.78 -2.47
C ASN A 132 -13.64 3.71 -1.35
N HIS A 133 -12.55 3.58 -0.57
CA HIS A 133 -12.26 2.61 0.48
C HIS A 133 -12.24 1.15 0.04
N GLU A 134 -12.10 0.89 -1.25
CA GLU A 134 -12.07 -0.46 -1.80
C GLU A 134 -10.71 -0.77 -2.42
N ILE A 135 -10.42 -2.07 -2.58
CA ILE A 135 -9.31 -2.55 -3.40
C ILE A 135 -9.92 -2.93 -4.75
N ASP A 136 -9.98 -1.98 -5.68
CA ASP A 136 -10.70 -2.09 -6.95
C ASP A 136 -9.86 -1.76 -8.20
N LEU A 137 -8.54 -1.65 -8.01
CA LEU A 137 -7.54 -1.24 -9.01
C LEU A 137 -7.81 0.15 -9.60
N CYS A 138 -8.27 1.11 -8.80
CA CYS A 138 -8.46 2.48 -9.28
C CYS A 138 -7.14 3.13 -9.73
N GLU A 139 -5.96 2.60 -9.36
CA GLU A 139 -4.64 2.92 -9.93
C GLU A 139 -4.60 2.75 -11.45
N ILE A 140 -5.35 1.78 -11.98
CA ILE A 140 -5.42 1.43 -13.39
C ILE A 140 -6.68 1.98 -14.04
N TYR A 141 -7.82 1.87 -13.36
CA TYR A 141 -9.14 2.14 -13.94
C TYR A 141 -9.71 3.52 -13.60
N GLY A 142 -9.08 4.28 -12.71
CA GLY A 142 -9.63 5.53 -12.18
C GLY A 142 -10.65 5.33 -11.07
N LEU A 143 -10.86 6.37 -10.26
CA LEU A 143 -11.76 6.38 -9.10
C LEU A 143 -13.23 6.49 -9.50
N THR A 144 -13.52 7.12 -10.63
CA THR A 144 -14.89 7.40 -11.09
C THR A 144 -15.18 6.74 -12.43
N PRO A 145 -16.46 6.42 -12.73
CA PRO A 145 -16.84 5.91 -14.05
C PRO A 145 -16.37 6.82 -15.19
N ALA A 146 -16.45 8.14 -15.02
CA ALA A 146 -15.97 9.09 -16.03
C ALA A 146 -14.47 8.93 -16.33
N GLN A 147 -13.64 8.77 -15.29
CA GLN A 147 -12.21 8.50 -15.47
C GLN A 147 -11.97 7.15 -16.16
N THR A 148 -12.72 6.11 -15.78
CA THR A 148 -12.65 4.80 -16.44
C THR A 148 -12.93 4.92 -17.94
N GLU A 149 -13.97 5.65 -18.34
CA GLU A 149 -14.30 5.85 -19.75
C GLU A 149 -13.21 6.58 -20.54
N LEU A 150 -12.53 7.55 -19.91
CA LEU A 150 -11.40 8.26 -20.52
C LEU A 150 -10.17 7.37 -20.72
N LEU A 151 -9.99 6.33 -19.91
CA LEU A 151 -8.85 5.41 -19.99
C LEU A 151 -9.08 4.20 -20.92
N ARG A 152 -10.34 3.87 -21.22
CA ARG A 152 -10.72 2.75 -22.10
C ARG A 152 -10.45 3.04 -23.58
N SER A 153 -10.03 2.02 -24.32
CA SER A 153 -9.91 2.08 -25.78
C SER A 153 -11.27 1.99 -26.48
N HIS A 154 -12.26 1.36 -25.82
CA HIS A 154 -13.56 0.97 -26.40
C HIS A 154 -13.42 -0.02 -27.56
N GLU A 155 -12.30 -0.75 -27.59
CA GLU A 155 -12.03 -1.79 -28.56
C GLU A 155 -11.47 -3.05 -27.87
N GLY A 156 -12.22 -4.15 -27.98
CA GLY A 156 -11.82 -5.46 -27.46
C GLY A 156 -11.71 -5.54 -25.94
N GLY A 157 -12.40 -4.65 -25.23
CA GLY A 157 -12.41 -4.50 -23.78
C GLY A 157 -11.08 -4.01 -23.20
N ARG A 158 -10.26 -3.33 -24.01
CA ARG A 158 -8.91 -2.89 -23.64
C ARG A 158 -8.86 -1.48 -23.04
N LEU A 159 -7.74 -1.18 -22.42
CA LEU A 159 -7.32 0.16 -22.03
C LEU A 159 -6.49 0.82 -23.14
N LYS A 160 -6.52 2.15 -23.22
CA LYS A 160 -5.68 2.94 -24.14
C LYS A 160 -4.21 2.73 -23.80
N SER A 161 -3.43 2.35 -24.81
CA SER A 161 -1.99 2.20 -24.72
C SER A 161 -1.29 2.78 -25.95
N GLN A 162 0.03 2.78 -25.93
CA GLN A 162 0.90 3.12 -27.05
C GLN A 162 2.12 2.20 -27.06
N LEU A 163 2.79 2.12 -28.21
CA LEU A 163 4.06 1.41 -28.34
C LEU A 163 5.23 2.40 -28.33
N ILE A 164 6.20 2.14 -27.46
CA ILE A 164 7.49 2.85 -27.42
C ILE A 164 8.58 1.78 -27.53
N ASP A 165 9.41 1.85 -28.56
CA ASP A 165 10.47 0.86 -28.84
C ASP A 165 9.98 -0.62 -28.86
N GLY A 166 8.74 -0.80 -29.31
CA GLY A 166 8.08 -2.10 -29.44
C GLY A 166 7.45 -2.64 -28.16
N GLU A 167 7.50 -1.89 -27.06
CA GLU A 167 6.94 -2.22 -25.76
C GLU A 167 5.64 -1.44 -25.50
N GLU A 168 4.66 -2.05 -24.83
CA GLU A 168 3.38 -1.41 -24.52
C GLU A 168 3.46 -0.54 -23.25
N TYR A 169 3.03 0.72 -23.36
CA TYR A 169 2.98 1.70 -22.28
C TYR A 169 1.60 2.39 -22.24
N PRO A 170 1.19 2.99 -21.10
CA PRO A 170 0.06 3.89 -21.08
C PRO A 170 0.30 5.08 -22.01
N GLN A 171 -0.78 5.74 -22.46
CA GLN A 171 -0.61 6.92 -23.30
C GLN A 171 -0.08 8.11 -22.51
N PHE A 172 0.75 8.95 -23.13
CA PHE A 172 1.11 10.25 -22.53
C PHE A 172 -0.14 11.11 -22.31
N TYR A 173 -0.20 11.77 -21.15
CA TYR A 173 -1.30 12.64 -20.74
C TYR A 173 -1.28 14.00 -21.44
N PHE A 174 -0.08 14.54 -21.71
CA PHE A 174 0.11 15.82 -22.37
C PHE A 174 0.37 15.67 -23.87
N GLN A 175 0.02 16.70 -24.63
CA GLN A 175 0.38 16.83 -26.03
C GLN A 175 1.89 17.03 -26.17
N PRO A 176 2.52 16.52 -27.25
CA PRO A 176 3.90 16.86 -27.57
C PRO A 176 4.08 18.39 -27.67
N ARG A 177 5.17 18.90 -27.11
CA ARG A 177 5.49 20.33 -27.10
C ARG A 177 6.98 20.55 -27.39
N GLU A 178 7.32 21.77 -27.83
CA GLU A 178 8.71 22.22 -27.83
C GLU A 178 9.18 22.48 -26.38
N PRO A 179 10.48 22.29 -26.07
CA PRO A 179 11.01 22.56 -24.73
C PRO A 179 10.65 23.97 -24.24
N GLY A 180 10.07 24.05 -23.04
CA GLY A 180 9.66 25.30 -22.41
C GLY A 180 8.30 25.88 -22.84
N ALA A 181 7.59 25.27 -23.80
CA ALA A 181 6.20 25.64 -24.11
C ALA A 181 5.22 25.15 -23.02
N ASP A 182 3.99 25.65 -22.96
CA ASP A 182 3.05 25.21 -21.91
C ASP A 182 2.65 23.73 -22.07
N LEU A 183 2.43 23.06 -20.93
CA LEU A 183 1.84 21.73 -20.90
C LEU A 183 0.36 21.81 -21.24
N VAL A 184 -0.07 21.09 -22.28
CA VAL A 184 -1.47 21.03 -22.70
C VAL A 184 -1.96 19.60 -22.60
N VAL A 185 -3.02 19.37 -21.84
CA VAL A 185 -3.64 18.05 -21.72
C VAL A 185 -4.16 17.60 -23.09
N LYS A 186 -4.00 16.32 -23.43
CA LYS A 186 -4.58 15.79 -24.67
C LYS A 186 -6.10 15.83 -24.61
N PRO A 187 -6.80 16.17 -25.71
CA PRO A 187 -8.26 16.30 -25.72
C PRO A 187 -9.01 15.09 -25.15
N GLU A 188 -8.51 13.87 -25.40
CA GLU A 188 -9.08 12.61 -24.92
C GLU A 188 -8.91 12.34 -23.42
N PHE A 189 -8.09 13.13 -22.71
CA PHE A 189 -7.86 13.02 -21.27
C PHE A 189 -8.31 14.25 -20.47
N VAL A 190 -8.95 15.22 -21.12
CA VAL A 190 -9.55 16.36 -20.43
C VAL A 190 -10.59 15.86 -19.43
N GLY A 191 -10.43 16.26 -18.16
CA GLY A 191 -11.29 15.81 -17.05
C GLY A 191 -10.85 14.50 -16.39
N LEU A 192 -9.74 13.89 -16.81
CA LEU A 192 -9.18 12.72 -16.11
C LEU A 192 -8.71 13.10 -14.70
N PHE A 193 -8.07 14.25 -14.55
CA PHE A 193 -7.59 14.78 -13.27
C PHE A 193 -7.91 16.28 -13.12
N ASP A 194 -7.79 16.78 -11.90
CA ASP A 194 -7.66 18.22 -11.67
C ASP A 194 -6.31 18.70 -12.24
N GLU A 195 -6.38 19.52 -13.28
CA GLU A 195 -5.19 20.04 -13.98
C GLU A 195 -4.30 20.89 -13.07
N ASN A 196 -4.89 21.70 -12.19
CA ASN A 196 -4.11 22.52 -11.26
C ASN A 196 -3.37 21.65 -10.24
N PHE A 197 -4.01 20.58 -9.79
CA PHE A 197 -3.37 19.61 -8.90
C PHE A 197 -2.19 18.91 -9.60
N VAL A 198 -2.37 18.44 -10.83
CA VAL A 198 -1.29 17.79 -11.59
C VAL A 198 -0.14 18.75 -11.85
N LEU A 199 -0.42 19.94 -12.37
CA LEU A 199 0.61 20.90 -12.80
C LEU A 199 1.37 21.50 -11.62
N ASN A 200 0.68 21.91 -10.56
CA ASN A 200 1.29 22.68 -9.47
C ASN A 200 1.72 21.81 -8.28
N VAL A 201 1.08 20.66 -8.04
CA VAL A 201 1.38 19.79 -6.89
C VAL A 201 2.22 18.59 -7.29
N ILE A 202 1.81 17.84 -8.31
CA ILE A 202 2.53 16.63 -8.73
C ILE A 202 3.80 16.98 -9.52
N LEU A 203 3.68 17.93 -10.45
CA LEU A 203 4.73 18.29 -11.39
C LEU A 203 5.42 19.64 -11.11
N GLY A 204 5.02 20.36 -10.06
CA GLY A 204 5.51 21.71 -9.77
C GLY A 204 7.04 21.81 -9.78
N ASP A 205 7.69 20.85 -9.12
CA ASP A 205 9.16 20.80 -9.00
C ASP A 205 9.82 19.79 -9.97
N ALA A 206 9.05 19.20 -10.89
CA ALA A 206 9.60 18.23 -11.83
C ALA A 206 10.45 18.93 -12.92
N PRO A 207 11.56 18.31 -13.37
CA PRO A 207 12.23 18.69 -14.61
C PRO A 207 11.31 18.58 -15.83
N ASP A 208 11.53 19.42 -16.85
CA ASP A 208 10.64 19.49 -18.02
C ASP A 208 10.59 18.18 -18.83
N ASP A 209 11.72 17.49 -18.98
CA ASP A 209 11.79 16.18 -19.66
C ASP A 209 10.95 15.10 -18.96
N ARG A 210 10.85 15.19 -17.62
CA ARG A 210 10.00 14.33 -16.80
C ARG A 210 8.52 14.63 -16.95
N LYS A 211 8.15 15.92 -17.12
CA LYS A 211 6.76 16.34 -17.34
C LYS A 211 6.21 15.83 -18.67
N ASP A 212 7.03 15.87 -19.72
CA ASP A 212 6.62 15.49 -21.08
C ASP A 212 6.30 13.99 -21.19
N SER A 213 6.88 13.18 -20.31
CA SER A 213 6.67 11.73 -20.27
C SER A 213 5.60 11.29 -19.27
N PHE A 214 4.78 12.21 -18.74
CA PHE A 214 3.72 11.88 -17.79
C PHE A 214 2.64 11.00 -18.42
N PHE A 215 2.35 9.84 -17.83
CA PHE A 215 1.38 8.89 -18.36
C PHE A 215 -0.04 9.15 -17.83
N ALA A 216 -1.03 8.98 -18.71
CA ALA A 216 -2.44 8.93 -18.35
C ALA A 216 -2.75 7.54 -17.75
N VAL A 217 -2.89 7.50 -16.42
CA VAL A 217 -3.19 6.31 -15.63
C VAL A 217 -4.43 6.56 -14.75
N GLY A 218 -4.80 5.64 -13.86
CA GLY A 218 -6.01 5.77 -13.05
C GLY A 218 -5.96 6.87 -11.99
N LEU A 219 -4.79 7.11 -11.38
CA LEU A 219 -4.62 8.09 -10.31
C LEU A 219 -3.67 9.22 -10.69
N ALA A 220 -3.97 10.44 -10.24
CA ALA A 220 -3.17 11.63 -10.55
C ALA A 220 -1.72 11.55 -10.04
N HIS A 221 -1.47 10.79 -8.98
CA HIS A 221 -0.13 10.55 -8.42
C HIS A 221 0.47 9.22 -8.90
N GLY A 222 -0.13 8.54 -9.89
CA GLY A 222 0.33 7.26 -10.43
C GLY A 222 1.67 7.30 -11.17
N ASN A 223 2.26 8.49 -11.32
CA ASN A 223 3.60 8.71 -11.88
C ASN A 223 4.60 9.23 -10.82
N SER A 224 4.20 9.28 -9.54
CA SER A 224 4.97 9.94 -8.47
C SER A 224 6.34 9.32 -8.27
N THR A 225 6.46 8.00 -8.44
CA THR A 225 7.71 7.26 -8.42
C THR A 225 7.82 6.32 -9.61
N ILE A 226 9.06 5.90 -9.92
CA ILE A 226 9.31 4.85 -10.92
C ILE A 226 8.58 3.55 -10.57
N GLY A 227 8.38 3.27 -9.27
CA GLY A 227 7.62 2.11 -8.80
C GLY A 227 6.15 2.16 -9.20
N ASN A 228 5.47 3.27 -8.95
CA ASN A 228 4.08 3.45 -9.39
C ASN A 228 3.97 3.32 -10.91
N THR A 229 4.89 3.93 -11.67
CA THR A 229 4.92 3.83 -13.13
C THR A 229 5.10 2.39 -13.60
N ILE A 230 6.06 1.65 -13.04
CA ILE A 230 6.31 0.24 -13.35
C ILE A 230 5.06 -0.61 -13.10
N MET A 231 4.45 -0.48 -11.92
CA MET A 231 3.26 -1.26 -11.57
C MET A 231 2.08 -0.93 -12.48
N ASN A 232 1.87 0.35 -12.80
CA ASN A 232 0.83 0.75 -13.75
C ASN A 232 1.03 0.16 -15.15
N ILE A 233 2.27 0.10 -15.64
CA ILE A 233 2.59 -0.54 -16.94
C ILE A 233 2.31 -2.04 -16.88
N VAL A 234 2.78 -2.75 -15.85
CA VAL A 234 2.59 -4.20 -15.71
C VAL A 234 1.11 -4.57 -15.68
N TRP A 235 0.31 -3.85 -14.89
CA TRP A 235 -1.13 -4.15 -14.77
C TRP A 235 -1.95 -3.69 -15.98
N LEU A 236 -1.54 -2.63 -16.67
CA LEU A 236 -2.10 -2.27 -17.98
C LEU A 236 -1.91 -3.40 -19.00
N ARG A 237 -0.66 -3.91 -19.12
CA ARG A 237 -0.32 -5.01 -20.02
C ARG A 237 -1.11 -6.26 -19.67
N GLU A 238 -1.19 -6.61 -18.38
CA GLU A 238 -1.94 -7.78 -17.93
C GLU A 238 -3.44 -7.66 -18.25
N HIS A 239 -4.04 -6.48 -18.05
CA HIS A 239 -5.41 -6.22 -18.46
C HIS A 239 -5.57 -6.42 -19.97
N ASN A 240 -4.75 -5.76 -20.79
CA ASN A 240 -4.86 -5.81 -22.24
C ASN A 240 -4.61 -7.22 -22.82
N ARG A 241 -3.70 -7.98 -22.21
CA ARG A 241 -3.46 -9.39 -22.53
C ARG A 241 -4.71 -10.24 -22.26
N LEU A 242 -5.28 -10.13 -21.06
CA LEU A 242 -6.48 -10.88 -20.66
C LEU A 242 -7.71 -10.51 -21.48
N ALA A 243 -7.92 -9.21 -21.74
CA ALA A 243 -9.00 -8.73 -22.60
C ALA A 243 -8.89 -9.34 -24.01
N GLY A 244 -7.68 -9.41 -24.57
CA GLY A 244 -7.42 -10.09 -25.84
C GLY A 244 -7.74 -11.58 -25.82
N GLU A 245 -7.36 -12.30 -24.76
CA GLU A 245 -7.67 -13.73 -24.62
C GLU A 245 -9.18 -14.00 -24.45
N LEU A 246 -9.87 -13.15 -23.69
CA LEU A 246 -11.33 -13.20 -23.54
C LEU A 246 -12.04 -12.92 -24.87
N ALA A 247 -11.64 -11.86 -25.58
CA ALA A 247 -12.19 -11.52 -26.90
C ALA A 247 -12.03 -12.68 -27.90
N ALA A 248 -10.87 -13.34 -27.91
CA ALA A 248 -10.62 -14.49 -28.76
C ALA A 248 -11.44 -15.73 -28.35
N ARG A 249 -11.62 -15.94 -27.05
CA ARG A 249 -12.33 -17.11 -26.51
C ARG A 249 -13.85 -17.00 -26.58
N TYR A 250 -14.37 -15.77 -26.46
CA TYR A 250 -15.78 -15.43 -26.38
C TYR A 250 -16.12 -14.35 -27.43
N PRO A 251 -16.09 -14.68 -28.73
CA PRO A 251 -16.26 -13.72 -29.82
C PRO A 251 -17.65 -13.07 -29.87
N GLU A 252 -18.61 -13.59 -29.11
CA GLU A 252 -19.95 -13.03 -28.98
C GLU A 252 -20.08 -11.95 -27.89
N TRP A 253 -19.03 -11.73 -27.08
CA TRP A 253 -19.05 -10.68 -26.05
C TRP A 253 -18.73 -9.32 -26.66
N ASP A 254 -19.42 -8.29 -26.19
CA ASP A 254 -19.12 -6.91 -26.54
C ASP A 254 -17.94 -6.36 -25.72
N ASP A 255 -17.48 -5.17 -26.11
CA ASP A 255 -16.38 -4.46 -25.45
C ASP A 255 -16.60 -4.31 -23.95
N GLU A 256 -17.81 -3.88 -23.56
CA GLU A 256 -18.17 -3.64 -22.16
C GLU A 256 -18.04 -4.90 -21.32
N ARG A 257 -18.60 -6.01 -21.79
CA ARG A 257 -18.53 -7.28 -21.06
C ARG A 257 -17.10 -7.77 -20.93
N ILE A 258 -16.28 -7.65 -21.99
CA ILE A 258 -14.87 -8.04 -21.94
C ILE A 258 -14.12 -7.16 -20.93
N PHE A 259 -14.31 -5.84 -20.97
CA PHE A 259 -13.67 -4.90 -20.06
C PHE A 259 -14.01 -5.21 -18.60
N GLN A 260 -15.30 -5.32 -18.26
CA GLN A 260 -15.73 -5.58 -16.88
C GLN A 260 -15.29 -6.95 -16.37
N THR A 261 -15.34 -7.98 -17.22
CA THR A 261 -14.85 -9.32 -16.84
C THR A 261 -13.35 -9.28 -16.60
N THR A 262 -12.58 -8.61 -17.47
CA THR A 262 -11.13 -8.43 -17.31
C THR A 262 -10.80 -7.70 -16.01
N ARG A 263 -11.50 -6.59 -15.73
CA ARG A 263 -11.35 -5.83 -14.48
C ARG A 263 -11.58 -6.73 -13.26
N ASN A 264 -12.67 -7.49 -13.22
CA ASN A 264 -12.97 -8.42 -12.13
C ASN A 264 -11.84 -9.46 -11.93
N ILE A 265 -11.32 -10.04 -13.01
CA ILE A 265 -10.20 -11.00 -12.93
C ILE A 265 -8.96 -10.33 -12.33
N THR A 266 -8.57 -9.16 -12.83
CA THR A 266 -7.38 -8.44 -12.36
C THR A 266 -7.49 -8.01 -10.89
N ILE A 267 -8.68 -7.64 -10.41
CA ILE A 267 -8.91 -7.34 -9.00
C ILE A 267 -8.64 -8.57 -8.13
N VAL A 268 -9.18 -9.74 -8.50
CA VAL A 268 -8.93 -10.97 -7.73
C VAL A 268 -7.46 -11.39 -7.81
N LEU A 269 -6.79 -11.19 -8.95
CA LEU A 269 -5.35 -11.40 -9.04
C LEU A 269 -4.59 -10.51 -8.05
N LEU A 270 -4.91 -9.21 -7.96
CA LEU A 270 -4.28 -8.33 -6.98
C LEU A 270 -4.55 -8.80 -5.55
N LEU A 271 -5.80 -9.11 -5.20
CA LEU A 271 -6.15 -9.60 -3.86
C LEU A 271 -5.36 -10.86 -3.49
N LYS A 272 -5.16 -11.75 -4.47
CA LYS A 272 -4.35 -12.96 -4.28
C LYS A 272 -2.89 -12.61 -3.97
N LEU A 273 -2.27 -11.73 -4.75
CA LEU A 273 -0.88 -11.28 -4.50
C LEU A 273 -0.74 -10.55 -3.16
N VAL A 274 -1.73 -9.72 -2.81
CA VAL A 274 -1.77 -9.00 -1.54
C VAL A 274 -1.75 -9.98 -0.37
N VAL A 275 -2.57 -11.03 -0.41
CA VAL A 275 -2.64 -12.02 0.68
C VAL A 275 -1.45 -12.97 0.68
N GLU A 276 -1.11 -13.53 -0.48
CA GLU A 276 -0.18 -14.67 -0.59
C GLU A 276 1.29 -14.28 -0.67
N GLU A 277 1.61 -13.04 -1.08
CA GLU A 277 2.98 -12.54 -1.16
C GLU A 277 3.22 -11.33 -0.25
N TYR A 278 2.39 -10.29 -0.38
CA TYR A 278 2.65 -9.01 0.30
C TYR A 278 2.42 -9.07 1.82
N ILE A 279 1.23 -9.49 2.27
CA ILE A 279 0.92 -9.69 3.70
C ILE A 279 1.80 -10.79 4.28
N LYS A 280 2.08 -11.84 3.51
CA LYS A 280 2.99 -12.90 3.91
C LYS A 280 4.40 -12.36 4.23
N HIS A 281 4.93 -11.44 3.43
CA HIS A 281 6.23 -10.81 3.70
C HIS A 281 6.22 -9.95 4.98
N ILE A 282 5.10 -9.29 5.27
CA ILE A 282 4.93 -8.48 6.51
C ILE A 282 4.80 -9.37 7.75
N GLY A 283 4.08 -10.49 7.63
CA GLY A 283 3.70 -11.34 8.73
C GLY A 283 4.85 -12.18 9.30
N PRO A 284 4.96 -12.34 10.63
CA PRO A 284 6.02 -13.13 11.27
C PRO A 284 5.79 -14.66 11.16
N TRP A 285 5.09 -15.12 10.12
CA TRP A 285 4.59 -16.50 10.05
C TRP A 285 5.33 -17.31 8.98
N ASP A 286 5.89 -18.45 9.37
CA ASP A 286 6.48 -19.40 8.41
C ASP A 286 5.44 -20.17 7.60
N VAL A 287 4.16 -20.14 8.04
CA VAL A 287 3.06 -20.82 7.33
C VAL A 287 2.50 -19.86 6.29
N PRO A 288 2.44 -20.25 4.99
CA PRO A 288 1.87 -19.41 3.96
C PRO A 288 0.37 -19.19 4.24
N VAL A 289 -0.02 -17.92 4.36
CA VAL A 289 -1.43 -17.53 4.35
C VAL A 289 -1.89 -17.51 2.90
N GLU A 290 -3.02 -18.17 2.63
CA GLU A 290 -3.59 -18.28 1.30
C GLU A 290 -4.85 -17.43 1.15
N LEU A 291 -5.09 -16.93 -0.06
CA LEU A 291 -6.39 -16.38 -0.37
C LEU A 291 -7.37 -17.54 -0.50
N VAL A 292 -8.07 -17.86 0.58
CA VAL A 292 -9.11 -18.87 0.59
C VAL A 292 -10.42 -18.19 0.19
N PRO A 293 -11.01 -18.49 -0.98
CA PRO A 293 -12.31 -17.94 -1.34
C PRO A 293 -13.34 -18.28 -0.26
N LEU A 294 -14.29 -17.37 -0.02
CA LEU A 294 -15.37 -17.52 0.95
C LEU A 294 -14.95 -17.54 2.42
N ILE A 295 -13.67 -17.33 2.75
CA ILE A 295 -13.18 -17.35 4.13
C ILE A 295 -13.89 -16.32 5.02
N ALA A 296 -14.27 -15.18 4.45
CA ALA A 296 -14.99 -14.11 5.14
C ALA A 296 -16.50 -14.38 5.26
N ASP A 297 -17.11 -15.24 4.43
CA ASP A 297 -18.58 -15.38 4.32
C ASP A 297 -19.27 -15.65 5.67
N SER A 298 -18.65 -16.50 6.50
CA SER A 298 -19.19 -16.89 7.80
C SER A 298 -18.69 -16.03 8.97
N GLU A 299 -17.79 -15.09 8.70
CA GLU A 299 -17.09 -14.36 9.75
C GLU A 299 -17.78 -13.05 10.11
N ARG A 300 -17.78 -12.72 11.41
CA ARG A 300 -18.45 -11.50 11.91
C ARG A 300 -17.71 -10.22 11.54
N TRP A 301 -16.41 -10.32 11.26
CA TRP A 301 -15.59 -9.22 10.78
C TRP A 301 -15.83 -8.91 9.30
N ASN A 302 -16.54 -9.77 8.56
CA ASN A 302 -16.92 -9.50 7.17
C ASN A 302 -17.95 -8.37 7.10
N ARG A 303 -17.44 -7.16 6.95
CA ARG A 303 -18.15 -5.89 7.08
C ARG A 303 -17.59 -4.94 6.04
N THR A 304 -18.46 -4.06 5.53
CA THR A 304 -18.07 -3.05 4.53
C THR A 304 -16.84 -2.27 4.99
N ASN A 305 -15.93 -2.05 4.04
CA ASN A 305 -14.68 -1.37 4.29
C ASN A 305 -14.89 0.10 4.63
N TRP A 306 -14.06 0.61 5.52
CA TRP A 306 -13.95 2.03 5.77
C TRP A 306 -12.55 2.30 6.29
N ALA A 307 -11.69 2.86 5.43
CA ALA A 307 -10.32 3.18 5.79
C ALA A 307 -10.32 4.18 6.96
N ALA A 308 -9.53 3.88 7.97
CA ALA A 308 -9.39 4.72 9.15
C ALA A 308 -8.16 5.64 9.04
N VAL A 309 -8.16 6.73 9.81
CA VAL A 309 -7.00 7.63 9.88
C VAL A 309 -5.77 6.93 10.47
N GLU A 310 -5.97 5.99 11.39
CA GLU A 310 -4.91 5.16 11.93
C GLU A 310 -4.32 4.27 10.83
N PHE A 311 -5.17 3.64 10.01
CA PHE A 311 -4.70 2.84 8.87
C PHE A 311 -3.91 3.69 7.85
N ASN A 312 -4.31 4.94 7.66
CA ASN A 312 -3.59 5.91 6.83
C ASN A 312 -2.19 6.23 7.37
N ILE A 313 -2.09 6.55 8.66
CA ILE A 313 -0.85 7.01 9.29
C ILE A 313 0.12 5.85 9.55
N LEU A 314 -0.38 4.67 9.93
CA LEU A 314 0.48 3.51 10.20
C LEU A 314 1.21 3.00 8.95
N TYR A 315 0.72 3.37 7.76
CA TYR A 315 1.30 3.01 6.46
C TYR A 315 2.39 3.98 5.97
N ARG A 316 2.79 4.96 6.78
CA ARG A 316 3.84 5.95 6.46
C ARG A 316 5.25 5.35 6.58
N TRP A 317 5.52 4.29 5.84
CA TRP A 317 6.76 3.52 5.87
C TRP A 317 7.90 4.18 5.07
N HIS A 318 8.03 5.50 5.17
CA HIS A 318 9.02 6.29 4.44
C HIS A 318 10.48 5.89 4.75
N MET A 319 10.70 5.24 5.90
CA MET A 319 11.98 4.68 6.31
C MET A 319 12.49 3.58 5.37
N LEU A 320 11.60 2.94 4.60
CA LEU A 320 11.97 1.94 3.60
C LEU A 320 12.73 2.55 2.41
N VAL A 321 12.57 3.85 2.14
CA VAL A 321 13.18 4.50 0.98
C VAL A 321 14.71 4.50 1.11
N PRO A 322 15.46 3.84 0.20
CA PRO A 322 16.91 3.75 0.32
C PRO A 322 17.59 5.06 -0.10
N ASP A 323 18.86 5.24 0.27
CA ASP A 323 19.64 6.38 -0.22
C ASP A 323 19.90 6.28 -1.74
N ALA A 324 20.06 5.06 -2.25
CA ALA A 324 20.17 4.74 -3.67
C ALA A 324 19.70 3.30 -3.97
N ILE A 325 19.39 3.04 -5.25
CA ILE A 325 19.04 1.72 -5.77
C ILE A 325 20.17 1.24 -6.70
N GLY A 326 20.76 0.09 -6.40
CA GLY A 326 21.92 -0.44 -7.13
C GLY A 326 23.24 0.16 -6.64
N GLU A 327 24.33 -0.10 -7.36
CA GLU A 327 25.68 0.37 -7.03
C GLU A 327 26.46 0.69 -8.31
N GLY A 328 27.47 1.57 -8.22
CA GLY A 328 28.41 1.83 -9.30
C GLY A 328 27.77 2.52 -10.51
N ALA A 329 27.99 1.99 -11.71
CA ALA A 329 27.52 2.62 -12.96
C ALA A 329 25.99 2.51 -13.19
N ASP A 330 25.32 1.59 -12.49
CA ASP A 330 23.86 1.38 -12.56
C ASP A 330 23.13 1.97 -11.34
N GLU A 331 23.81 2.76 -10.50
CA GLU A 331 23.22 3.38 -9.31
C GLU A 331 22.15 4.42 -9.68
N ILE A 332 20.98 4.30 -9.06
CA ILE A 332 19.86 5.24 -9.18
C ILE A 332 19.71 5.93 -7.83
N GLY A 333 20.14 7.19 -7.74
CA GLY A 333 19.99 7.99 -6.53
C GLY A 333 18.52 8.33 -6.22
N ALA A 334 18.21 8.65 -4.97
CA ALA A 334 16.84 8.95 -4.52
C ALA A 334 16.12 10.02 -5.37
N ASP A 335 16.80 11.07 -5.83
CA ASP A 335 16.18 12.11 -6.67
C ASP A 335 15.76 11.62 -8.06
N ALA A 336 16.38 10.54 -8.55
CA ALA A 336 16.04 9.93 -9.82
C ALA A 336 14.80 9.04 -9.75
N VAL A 337 14.31 8.68 -8.55
CA VAL A 337 13.13 7.81 -8.40
C VAL A 337 11.81 8.56 -8.54
N ARG A 338 11.79 9.90 -8.38
CA ARG A 338 10.57 10.71 -8.37
C ARG A 338 10.22 11.26 -9.75
N ASN A 339 8.98 11.11 -10.17
CA ASN A 339 8.44 11.64 -11.43
C ASN A 339 9.26 11.25 -12.69
N ASN A 340 10.00 10.14 -12.68
CA ASN A 340 11.03 9.87 -13.71
C ASN A 340 10.62 8.75 -14.69
N ASN A 341 9.54 8.98 -15.42
CA ASN A 341 9.10 8.07 -16.49
C ASN A 341 10.15 7.85 -17.61
N PRO A 342 10.96 8.85 -18.02
CA PRO A 342 12.04 8.62 -18.99
C PRO A 342 13.02 7.52 -18.55
N LEU A 343 13.31 7.42 -17.25
CA LEU A 343 14.16 6.35 -16.70
C LEU A 343 13.51 4.97 -16.87
N VAL A 344 12.20 4.86 -16.65
CA VAL A 344 11.45 3.61 -16.85
C VAL A 344 11.43 3.19 -18.32
N ILE A 345 11.18 4.13 -19.23
CA ILE A 345 11.16 3.88 -20.67
C ILE A 345 12.55 3.45 -21.16
N SER A 346 13.62 4.14 -20.72
CA SER A 346 14.99 3.89 -21.20
C SER A 346 15.62 2.62 -20.66
N LEU A 347 15.40 2.28 -19.38
CA LEU A 347 15.96 1.07 -18.77
C LEU A 347 15.07 -0.16 -18.94
N GLY A 348 13.77 0.03 -19.12
CA GLY A 348 12.77 -1.02 -19.22
C GLY A 348 12.27 -1.51 -17.85
N VAL A 349 11.05 -2.03 -17.86
CA VAL A 349 10.35 -2.54 -16.66
C VAL A 349 11.11 -3.69 -16.03
N GLU A 350 11.58 -4.64 -16.84
CA GLU A 350 12.25 -5.87 -16.40
C GLU A 350 13.53 -5.59 -15.63
N LYS A 351 14.43 -4.75 -16.20
CA LYS A 351 15.70 -4.40 -15.56
C LYS A 351 15.46 -3.71 -14.22
N LEU A 352 14.53 -2.74 -14.19
CA LEU A 352 14.24 -1.99 -12.98
C LEU A 352 13.60 -2.86 -11.89
N MET A 353 12.64 -3.73 -12.23
CA MET A 353 12.05 -4.65 -11.25
C MET A 353 13.09 -5.64 -10.71
N SER A 354 13.95 -6.19 -11.57
CA SER A 354 15.06 -7.06 -11.16
C SER A 354 16.04 -6.34 -10.23
N GLN A 355 16.41 -5.10 -10.54
CA GLN A 355 17.29 -4.30 -9.68
C GLN A 355 16.63 -3.99 -8.33
N CYS A 356 15.38 -3.53 -8.32
CA CYS A 356 14.65 -3.21 -7.09
C CYS A 356 14.39 -4.45 -6.21
N SER A 357 14.27 -5.64 -6.82
CA SER A 357 14.09 -6.89 -6.09
C SER A 357 15.37 -7.40 -5.43
N ASN A 358 16.54 -6.94 -5.89
CA ASN A 358 17.86 -7.34 -5.38
C ASN A 358 18.50 -6.31 -4.44
N VAL A 359 17.86 -5.17 -4.21
CA VAL A 359 18.37 -4.11 -3.31
C VAL A 359 17.52 -4.06 -2.06
N LEU A 360 18.16 -4.09 -0.89
CA LEU A 360 17.50 -3.93 0.40
C LEU A 360 16.94 -2.52 0.54
N ALA A 361 15.67 -2.46 0.94
CA ALA A 361 15.03 -1.27 1.48
C ALA A 361 15.60 -0.92 2.87
N GLY A 362 15.32 0.29 3.35
CA GLY A 362 15.63 0.69 4.72
C GLY A 362 14.81 -0.08 5.76
N LYS A 363 15.27 -0.11 7.02
CA LYS A 363 14.56 -0.70 8.17
C LYS A 363 13.48 0.26 8.66
N ILE A 364 12.30 -0.25 9.00
CA ILE A 364 11.24 0.53 9.64
C ILE A 364 11.69 0.93 11.06
N GLY A 365 11.59 2.21 11.39
CA GLY A 365 11.82 2.67 12.76
C GLY A 365 12.31 4.11 12.84
N LEU A 366 12.44 4.62 14.05
CA LEU A 366 12.98 5.97 14.27
C LEU A 366 14.40 6.11 13.68
N HIS A 367 14.78 7.36 13.41
CA HIS A 367 16.08 7.76 12.87
C HIS A 367 16.46 7.15 11.52
N ASN A 368 15.47 6.79 10.69
CA ASN A 368 15.72 6.17 9.39
C ASN A 368 14.89 6.72 8.22
N THR A 369 14.10 7.79 8.40
CA THR A 369 13.41 8.49 7.29
C THR A 369 14.39 9.40 6.53
N PRO A 370 14.49 9.29 5.18
CA PRO A 370 15.36 10.16 4.40
C PRO A 370 15.11 11.65 4.62
N THR A 371 16.17 12.45 4.54
CA THR A 371 16.13 13.89 4.84
C THR A 371 15.15 14.64 3.94
N PHE A 372 15.05 14.32 2.65
CA PHE A 372 14.13 15.01 1.73
C PHE A 372 12.63 14.80 2.03
N LEU A 373 12.28 13.86 2.91
CA LEU A 373 10.91 13.64 3.41
C LEU A 373 10.67 14.28 4.79
N VAL A 374 11.76 14.69 5.47
CA VAL A 374 11.75 15.30 6.81
C VAL A 374 11.98 16.80 6.72
N ASP A 375 12.78 17.25 5.76
CA ASP A 375 13.11 18.64 5.50
C ASP A 375 11.99 19.36 4.75
N ARG A 376 11.79 20.63 5.11
CA ARG A 376 10.86 21.53 4.42
C ARG A 376 11.39 21.89 3.04
N HIS A 377 10.47 22.03 2.09
CA HIS A 377 10.76 22.57 0.76
C HIS A 377 10.31 24.03 0.71
N GLY A 378 11.24 24.94 1.03
CA GLY A 378 10.91 26.35 1.26
C GLY A 378 9.92 26.51 2.43
N ASP A 379 8.80 27.18 2.17
CA ASP A 379 7.73 27.36 3.17
C ASP A 379 6.79 26.15 3.27
N SER A 380 6.92 25.13 2.41
CA SER A 380 6.06 23.95 2.44
C SER A 380 6.49 22.97 3.53
N PRO A 381 5.56 22.49 4.38
CA PRO A 381 5.89 21.46 5.37
C PRO A 381 6.26 20.15 4.69
N SER A 382 7.21 19.45 5.28
CA SER A 382 7.68 18.12 4.89
C SER A 382 6.59 17.06 5.05
N ILE A 383 6.82 15.88 4.49
CA ILE A 383 5.88 14.76 4.61
C ILE A 383 5.77 14.30 6.07
N GLU A 384 6.90 14.28 6.78
CA GLU A 384 6.94 13.92 8.20
C GLU A 384 6.19 14.94 9.07
N GLU A 385 6.37 16.25 8.81
CA GLU A 385 5.62 17.31 9.49
C GLU A 385 4.11 17.18 9.27
N ARG A 386 3.68 16.93 8.02
CA ARG A 386 2.27 16.73 7.69
C ARG A 386 1.69 15.50 8.41
N THR A 387 2.47 14.44 8.54
CA THR A 387 2.04 13.20 9.22
C THR A 387 1.82 13.42 10.72
N VAL A 388 2.77 14.07 11.40
CA VAL A 388 2.63 14.43 12.83
C VAL A 388 1.44 15.37 13.03
N MET A 389 1.30 16.37 12.18
CA MET A 389 0.17 17.31 12.21
C MET A 389 -1.18 16.62 12.03
N LEU A 390 -1.27 15.68 11.08
CA LEU A 390 -2.47 14.87 10.86
C LEU A 390 -2.85 14.07 12.12
N GLY A 391 -1.89 13.36 12.73
CA GLY A 391 -2.14 12.60 13.97
C GLY A 391 -2.63 13.47 15.12
N ARG A 392 -2.03 14.64 15.32
CA ARG A 392 -2.44 15.58 16.38
C ARG A 392 -3.79 16.22 16.10
N SER A 393 -4.06 16.62 14.85
CA SER A 393 -5.37 17.19 14.45
C SER A 393 -6.51 16.17 14.56
N ALA A 394 -6.24 14.89 14.33
CA ALA A 394 -7.18 13.79 14.58
C ALA A 394 -7.34 13.44 16.08
N ARG A 395 -6.50 14.05 16.94
CA ARG A 395 -6.40 13.80 18.38
C ARG A 395 -6.28 12.30 18.67
N LEU A 396 -5.29 11.65 18.07
CA LEU A 396 -5.05 10.23 18.32
C LEU A 396 -4.62 10.01 19.78
N CYS A 397 -5.08 8.91 20.38
CA CYS A 397 -4.69 8.51 21.73
C CYS A 397 -3.22 8.09 21.81
N SER A 398 -2.75 7.84 23.04
CA SER A 398 -1.36 7.44 23.29
C SER A 398 -1.06 6.07 22.69
N TYR A 399 0.23 5.80 22.49
CA TYR A 399 0.71 4.49 22.09
C TYR A 399 0.16 3.35 22.96
N ASN A 400 0.16 3.54 24.29
CA ASN A 400 -0.33 2.52 25.22
C ASN A 400 -1.85 2.31 25.16
N ASP A 401 -2.64 3.34 24.83
CA ASP A 401 -4.08 3.19 24.63
C ASP A 401 -4.38 2.30 23.42
N TYR A 402 -3.59 2.44 22.34
CA TYR A 402 -3.69 1.55 21.18
C TYR A 402 -3.18 0.14 21.49
N ARG A 403 -2.14 -0.02 22.31
CA ARG A 403 -1.70 -1.35 22.77
C ARG A 403 -2.87 -2.08 23.44
N GLU A 404 -3.48 -1.44 24.42
CA GLU A 404 -4.62 -2.00 25.15
C GLU A 404 -5.81 -2.31 24.22
N ALA A 405 -6.12 -1.41 23.29
CA ALA A 405 -7.20 -1.58 22.31
C ALA A 405 -7.01 -2.74 21.32
N TYR A 406 -5.77 -3.18 21.14
CA TYR A 406 -5.40 -4.35 20.33
C TYR A 406 -5.04 -5.58 21.18
N GLY A 407 -5.35 -5.55 22.48
CA GLY A 407 -5.13 -6.68 23.40
C GLY A 407 -3.67 -6.87 23.83
N HIS A 408 -2.79 -5.93 23.53
CA HIS A 408 -1.42 -5.91 24.03
C HIS A 408 -1.36 -5.33 25.44
N LYS A 409 -0.36 -5.74 26.22
CA LYS A 409 -0.09 -5.11 27.51
C LYS A 409 0.46 -3.71 27.30
N ARG A 410 -0.02 -2.74 28.09
CA ARG A 410 0.61 -1.41 28.19
C ARG A 410 2.07 -1.57 28.60
N MET A 411 2.96 -0.80 27.98
CA MET A 411 4.37 -0.72 28.38
C MET A 411 4.50 0.16 29.63
N THR A 412 5.42 -0.19 30.52
CA THR A 412 5.63 0.51 31.80
C THR A 412 6.87 1.40 31.82
N SER A 413 7.75 1.27 30.82
CA SER A 413 8.94 2.11 30.68
C SER A 413 9.48 2.08 29.25
N TYR A 414 10.28 3.09 28.86
CA TYR A 414 10.96 3.10 27.56
C TYR A 414 11.97 1.96 27.39
N HIS A 415 12.47 1.38 28.48
CA HIS A 415 13.31 0.19 28.43
C HIS A 415 12.56 -1.03 27.90
N GLU A 416 11.24 -1.13 28.12
CA GLU A 416 10.41 -2.20 27.52
C GLU A 416 10.11 -1.94 26.04
N LEU A 417 10.19 -0.67 25.59
CA LEU A 417 9.92 -0.27 24.21
C LEU A 417 11.11 -0.55 23.28
N THR A 418 12.33 -0.24 23.72
CA THR A 418 13.55 -0.38 22.91
C THR A 418 14.78 -0.52 23.80
N HIS A 419 15.82 -1.22 23.33
CA HIS A 419 17.14 -1.30 23.96
C HIS A 419 18.08 -0.14 23.59
N ASP A 420 17.70 0.73 22.64
CA ASP A 420 18.49 1.91 22.29
C ASP A 420 18.36 2.98 23.37
N LYS A 421 19.43 3.12 24.16
CA LYS A 421 19.50 4.09 25.27
C LYS A 421 19.33 5.54 24.82
N ALA A 422 19.83 5.90 23.63
CA ALA A 422 19.68 7.26 23.13
C ALA A 422 18.23 7.58 22.78
N VAL A 423 17.50 6.60 22.22
CA VAL A 423 16.06 6.71 21.97
C VAL A 423 15.31 6.78 23.30
N GLN A 424 15.62 5.93 24.28
CA GLN A 424 15.00 5.97 25.61
C GLN A 424 15.15 7.34 26.27
N GLU A 425 16.38 7.87 26.35
CA GLU A 425 16.68 9.17 26.95
C GLU A 425 15.95 10.30 26.23
N ARG A 426 15.91 10.26 24.90
CA ARG A 426 15.23 11.28 24.10
C ARG A 426 13.72 11.24 24.28
N LEU A 427 13.10 10.06 24.26
CA LEU A 427 11.65 9.93 24.49
C LEU A 427 11.27 10.33 25.91
N GLN A 428 12.06 9.92 26.92
CA GLN A 428 11.90 10.36 28.31
C GLN A 428 11.95 11.88 28.45
N SER A 429 12.88 12.53 27.74
CA SER A 429 12.99 13.99 27.76
C SER A 429 11.81 14.70 27.08
N LEU A 430 11.19 14.09 26.06
CA LEU A 430 10.12 14.71 25.29
C LEU A 430 8.73 14.48 25.90
N TYR A 431 8.45 13.27 26.36
CA TYR A 431 7.12 12.84 26.80
C TYR A 431 7.02 12.64 28.31
N GLY A 432 8.16 12.53 29.01
CA GLY A 432 8.17 12.17 30.42
C GLY A 432 7.75 10.72 30.59
N ASP A 433 6.48 10.46 30.81
CA ASP A 433 5.94 9.12 31.02
C ASP A 433 5.62 8.41 29.68
N ILE A 434 5.78 7.09 29.63
CA ILE A 434 5.47 6.28 28.44
C ILE A 434 3.98 6.30 28.10
N ASP A 435 3.09 6.53 29.07
CA ASP A 435 1.67 6.70 28.83
C ASP A 435 1.33 8.00 28.06
N ASN A 436 2.27 8.94 27.95
CA ASN A 436 2.12 10.15 27.16
C ASN A 436 2.70 10.02 25.73
N LEU A 437 3.32 8.89 25.40
CA LEU A 437 3.98 8.70 24.11
C LEU A 437 2.94 8.75 22.97
N GLU A 438 3.15 9.64 21.99
CA GLU A 438 2.32 9.70 20.78
C GLU A 438 2.34 8.35 20.05
N TRP A 439 1.16 7.86 19.67
CA TRP A 439 1.01 6.56 19.01
C TRP A 439 1.90 6.41 17.77
N TYR A 440 1.96 7.43 16.91
CA TYR A 440 2.79 7.43 15.71
C TYR A 440 4.28 7.25 16.01
N VAL A 441 4.78 7.87 17.09
CA VAL A 441 6.17 7.69 17.52
C VAL A 441 6.36 6.29 18.11
N GLY A 442 5.43 5.83 18.96
CA GLY A 442 5.53 4.55 19.63
C GLY A 442 5.56 3.35 18.67
N ILE A 443 4.74 3.34 17.61
CA ILE A 443 4.71 2.23 16.64
C ILE A 443 6.01 2.10 15.83
N PHE A 444 6.79 3.19 15.70
CA PHE A 444 8.10 3.18 15.02
C PHE A 444 9.29 3.18 15.99
N ALA A 445 9.05 3.38 17.28
CA ALA A 445 10.05 3.23 18.34
C ALA A 445 10.09 1.80 18.90
N GLU A 446 8.99 1.05 18.82
CA GLU A 446 8.90 -0.33 19.30
C GLU A 446 9.90 -1.22 18.55
N GLU A 447 10.85 -1.77 19.32
CA GLU A 447 11.88 -2.65 18.77
C GLU A 447 11.32 -4.03 18.43
N TYR A 448 11.92 -4.63 17.40
CA TYR A 448 11.55 -5.95 16.90
C TYR A 448 12.77 -6.74 16.43
N PRO A 449 12.72 -8.08 16.51
CA PRO A 449 13.80 -8.96 16.09
C PRO A 449 13.93 -9.02 14.56
N ASP A 450 15.09 -9.43 14.06
CA ASP A 450 15.43 -9.36 12.62
C ASP A 450 14.55 -10.20 11.69
N TYR A 451 13.83 -11.20 12.21
CA TYR A 451 12.87 -12.00 11.44
C TYR A 451 11.49 -11.33 11.29
N MET A 452 11.28 -10.19 11.95
CA MET A 452 10.08 -9.38 11.81
C MET A 452 10.38 -8.12 11.01
N MET A 453 9.38 -7.62 10.30
CA MET A 453 9.50 -6.37 9.55
C MET A 453 9.27 -5.14 10.44
N MET A 454 8.50 -5.27 11.53
CA MET A 454 8.02 -4.17 12.38
C MET A 454 7.63 -4.66 13.79
N GLY A 455 7.36 -3.73 14.72
CA GLY A 455 6.96 -4.01 16.10
C GLY A 455 5.58 -4.67 16.25
N ASP A 456 5.34 -5.32 17.39
CA ASP A 456 4.14 -6.13 17.67
C ASP A 456 2.82 -5.36 17.46
N LEU A 457 2.73 -4.12 17.94
CA LEU A 457 1.51 -3.32 17.78
C LEU A 457 1.30 -2.99 16.30
N LEU A 458 2.33 -2.52 15.61
CA LEU A 458 2.24 -2.15 14.20
C LEU A 458 1.84 -3.36 13.33
N THR A 459 2.46 -4.53 13.54
CA THR A 459 2.07 -5.78 12.87
C THR A 459 0.59 -6.12 13.10
N SER A 460 0.11 -6.00 14.33
CA SER A 460 -1.28 -6.34 14.68
C SER A 460 -2.28 -5.41 14.00
N MET A 461 -1.97 -4.11 13.98
CA MET A 461 -2.83 -3.10 13.34
C MET A 461 -2.85 -3.27 11.82
N VAL A 462 -1.68 -3.41 11.17
CA VAL A 462 -1.56 -3.65 9.73
C VAL A 462 -2.32 -4.91 9.32
N ALA A 463 -2.11 -6.03 10.02
CA ALA A 463 -2.77 -7.28 9.69
C ALA A 463 -4.30 -7.20 9.87
N ASN A 464 -4.78 -6.52 10.92
CA ASN A 464 -6.21 -6.32 11.14
C ASN A 464 -6.87 -5.59 9.95
N ASP A 465 -6.34 -4.44 9.57
CA ASP A 465 -6.94 -3.65 8.49
C ASP A 465 -6.73 -4.31 7.12
N ALA A 466 -5.54 -4.85 6.84
CA ALA A 466 -5.25 -5.50 5.56
C ALA A 466 -6.15 -6.72 5.31
N PHE A 467 -6.32 -7.62 6.29
CA PHE A 467 -7.21 -8.77 6.13
C PHE A 467 -8.68 -8.36 6.02
N THR A 468 -9.15 -7.48 6.91
CA THR A 468 -10.55 -7.06 6.92
C THR A 468 -10.91 -6.10 5.78
N GLN A 469 -9.93 -5.61 5.02
CA GLN A 469 -10.15 -4.84 3.78
C GLN A 469 -10.04 -5.68 2.51
N ALA A 470 -9.07 -6.59 2.43
CA ALA A 470 -8.89 -7.45 1.26
C ALA A 470 -9.95 -8.55 1.17
N LEU A 471 -10.23 -9.26 2.28
CA LEU A 471 -11.05 -10.47 2.26
C LEU A 471 -12.56 -10.18 2.24
N THR A 472 -12.97 -8.94 2.47
CA THR A 472 -14.35 -8.46 2.42
C THR A 472 -14.75 -7.96 1.03
N ASN A 473 -13.84 -8.00 0.05
CA ASN A 473 -14.12 -7.60 -1.31
C ASN A 473 -15.28 -8.45 -1.89
N PRO A 474 -16.31 -7.83 -2.48
CA PRO A 474 -17.49 -8.53 -2.96
C PRO A 474 -17.19 -9.59 -4.04
N LEU A 475 -16.08 -9.46 -4.78
CA LEU A 475 -15.67 -10.46 -5.76
C LEU A 475 -15.31 -11.82 -5.13
N LEU A 476 -15.02 -11.85 -3.84
CA LEU A 476 -14.70 -13.07 -3.08
C LEU A 476 -15.94 -13.72 -2.42
N ALA A 477 -17.11 -13.10 -2.51
CA ALA A 477 -18.34 -13.60 -1.88
C ALA A 477 -18.93 -14.81 -2.63
N ARG A 478 -19.58 -15.73 -1.91
CA ARG A 478 -20.10 -17.00 -2.48
C ARG A 478 -21.04 -16.89 -3.66
N HIS A 479 -21.81 -15.82 -3.75
CA HIS A 479 -22.74 -15.60 -4.86
C HIS A 479 -22.15 -14.81 -6.02
N VAL A 480 -20.89 -14.38 -5.90
CA VAL A 480 -20.17 -13.61 -6.91
C VAL A 480 -18.97 -14.40 -7.43
N TYR A 481 -18.27 -15.16 -6.58
CA TYR A 481 -17.08 -15.91 -6.97
C TYR A 481 -17.45 -17.15 -7.82
N SER A 482 -17.62 -16.96 -9.13
CA SER A 482 -18.08 -18.02 -10.03
C SER A 482 -17.65 -17.81 -11.49
N PRO A 483 -17.80 -18.84 -12.36
CA PRO A 483 -17.52 -18.71 -13.78
C PRO A 483 -18.41 -17.69 -14.50
N GLN A 484 -19.57 -17.32 -13.94
CA GLN A 484 -20.45 -16.31 -14.53
C GLN A 484 -19.84 -14.91 -14.39
N THR A 485 -19.12 -14.65 -13.29
CA THR A 485 -18.48 -13.36 -13.01
C THR A 485 -17.14 -13.22 -13.71
N PHE A 486 -16.34 -14.29 -13.75
CA PHE A 486 -14.96 -14.24 -14.24
C PHE A 486 -14.72 -14.95 -15.56
N SER A 487 -15.72 -15.64 -16.13
CA SER A 487 -15.55 -16.68 -17.15
C SER A 487 -14.79 -17.91 -16.64
N THR A 488 -14.84 -19.01 -17.40
CA THR A 488 -14.02 -20.20 -17.14
C THR A 488 -12.53 -19.90 -17.34
N LEU A 489 -12.19 -19.08 -18.34
CA LEU A 489 -10.81 -18.65 -18.59
C LEU A 489 -10.26 -17.86 -17.40
N GLY A 490 -11.01 -16.87 -16.93
CA GLY A 490 -10.58 -16.00 -15.85
C GLY A 490 -10.42 -16.71 -14.51
N LEU A 491 -11.33 -17.62 -14.16
CA LEU A 491 -11.14 -18.46 -12.96
C LEU A 491 -9.87 -19.31 -13.06
N LYS A 492 -9.63 -19.92 -14.22
CA LYS A 492 -8.40 -20.69 -14.44
C LYS A 492 -7.15 -19.79 -14.29
N THR A 493 -7.17 -18.59 -14.86
CA THR A 493 -6.08 -17.61 -14.69
C THR A 493 -5.84 -17.26 -13.21
N ILE A 494 -6.90 -17.04 -12.44
CA ILE A 494 -6.83 -16.74 -10.99
C ILE A 494 -6.22 -17.92 -10.22
N GLU A 495 -6.64 -19.14 -10.54
CA GLU A 495 -6.14 -20.37 -9.91
C GLU A 495 -4.65 -20.60 -10.22
N GLU A 496 -4.25 -20.42 -11.48
CA GLU A 496 -2.89 -20.71 -11.97
C GLU A 496 -1.86 -19.61 -11.66
N THR A 497 -2.30 -18.36 -11.48
CA THR A 497 -1.39 -17.26 -11.11
C THR A 497 -1.09 -17.32 -9.60
N GLN A 498 0.17 -17.43 -9.23
CA GLN A 498 0.64 -17.61 -7.85
C GLN A 498 1.60 -16.52 -7.38
N SER A 499 2.10 -15.67 -8.28
CA SER A 499 3.06 -14.62 -7.91
C SER A 499 3.11 -13.45 -8.88
N LEU A 500 3.60 -12.31 -8.39
CA LEU A 500 3.89 -11.13 -9.18
C LEU A 500 4.94 -11.44 -10.26
N GLN A 501 5.93 -12.29 -9.95
CA GLN A 501 6.89 -12.83 -10.90
C GLN A 501 6.20 -13.37 -12.17
N GLN A 502 5.15 -14.19 -12.02
CA GLN A 502 4.45 -14.77 -13.17
C GLN A 502 3.68 -13.72 -13.99
N ILE A 503 3.10 -12.71 -13.33
CA ILE A 503 2.43 -11.61 -14.03
C ILE A 503 3.45 -10.82 -14.85
N VAL A 504 4.60 -10.49 -14.27
CA VAL A 504 5.63 -9.71 -14.99
C VAL A 504 6.23 -10.54 -16.13
N GLN A 505 6.55 -11.82 -15.90
CA GLN A 505 7.09 -12.71 -16.92
C GLN A 505 6.20 -12.80 -18.17
N ARG A 506 4.88 -12.99 -18.00
CA ARG A 506 3.97 -13.14 -19.16
C ARG A 506 3.66 -11.83 -19.88
N ASN A 507 4.04 -10.69 -19.30
CA ASN A 507 3.88 -9.35 -19.88
C ASN A 507 5.23 -8.71 -20.26
N SER A 508 6.29 -9.52 -20.31
CA SER A 508 7.66 -9.10 -20.60
C SER A 508 8.10 -9.54 -21.99
N LYS A 509 8.98 -8.74 -22.62
CA LYS A 509 9.65 -9.08 -23.87
C LYS A 509 10.67 -10.20 -23.72
N ASP A 510 11.34 -10.24 -22.58
CA ASP A 510 12.32 -11.26 -22.21
C ASP A 510 11.96 -11.89 -20.86
N PRO A 511 10.98 -12.82 -20.84
CA PRO A 511 10.49 -13.45 -19.60
C PRO A 511 11.58 -14.16 -18.80
N ALA A 512 12.68 -14.58 -19.44
CA ALA A 512 13.78 -15.28 -18.79
C ALA A 512 14.67 -14.34 -17.96
N SER A 513 14.67 -13.04 -18.26
CA SER A 513 15.45 -12.02 -17.56
C SER A 513 14.75 -11.42 -16.33
N VAL A 514 13.45 -11.67 -16.18
CA VAL A 514 12.61 -11.10 -15.11
C VAL A 514 12.93 -11.76 -13.79
N TYR A 515 13.20 -10.94 -12.77
CA TYR A 515 13.23 -11.35 -11.37
C TYR A 515 12.46 -10.34 -10.52
N VAL A 516 11.50 -10.82 -9.75
CA VAL A 516 10.62 -10.01 -8.91
C VAL A 516 10.46 -10.71 -7.58
N SER A 517 10.82 -10.00 -6.51
CA SER A 517 10.71 -10.51 -5.15
C SER A 517 10.54 -9.37 -4.16
N PHE A 518 9.68 -9.57 -3.16
CA PHE A 518 9.56 -8.69 -2.01
C PHE A 518 10.65 -8.90 -0.97
N SER A 519 11.37 -10.01 -1.07
CA SER A 519 12.52 -10.31 -0.22
C SER A 519 13.79 -10.29 -1.07
N CYS A 520 14.83 -9.61 -0.63
CA CYS A 520 16.18 -9.80 -1.14
C CYS A 520 16.73 -11.09 -0.54
N SER A 521 16.97 -12.09 -1.39
CA SER A 521 17.75 -13.25 -0.98
C SER A 521 19.20 -12.84 -0.75
N GLY A 522 19.53 -12.46 0.49
CA GLY A 522 20.89 -12.27 0.96
C GLY A 522 21.50 -13.60 1.40
N LYS A 523 22.36 -14.15 0.53
CA LYS A 523 23.54 -15.02 0.75
C LYS A 523 23.63 -15.88 2.01
#